data_AF-A0A971IFG4-F1
#
_entry.id   AF-A0A971IFG4-F1
#
_cell.length_a   1.000
_cell.length_b   1.000
_cell.length_c   1.000
_cell.angle_alpha   90.00
_cell.angle_beta   90.00
_cell.angle_gamma   90.00
#
_symmetry.space_group_name_H-M   'P 1'
#
loop_
_entity.id
_entity.type
_entity.pdbx_description
1 polymer ?
#
loop_
_entity_poly.entity_id
_entity_poly.type
_entity_poly.pdbx_seq_one_letter_code
_entity_poly.pdbx_strand_id
1 'polypeptide(L)'
;GVRRIEGRVLGDASWFDKLKTVPTWKPGLQLECGPLSALSGNQGLDNGNRVAAPTTHAARLMTQALRKAGIKVRGAPGTAAVPETSRFVGRQYSARLRAVVRHMNKESDNFFAEMIVKGLGKDLYDEGSTAAGTEADREALRLVGADARGCVIQDGSGLSYGNRLTAEGLAVLLGAMRQRDDFADFYGSLAVAGRDGSLHDRMRGTAAAGNARAKTGTLDIASCLSGYVTSANDHLVAFAILMNGGSIDWWRTTRAQDKIVVALAKASLPGAPVLAATPVLRQHSVSAAEPVHGVGGALKPGVQP
;
A
#
# COMPACT_ATOMS: atom_id res chain seq x y z
N GLY A 1 13.40 -9.44 31.54
CA GLY A 1 14.21 -8.99 32.70
C GLY A 1 13.83 -7.62 33.22
N VAL A 2 13.44 -6.67 32.38
CA VAL A 2 12.99 -5.33 32.82
C VAL A 2 11.71 -5.46 33.66
N ARG A 3 11.72 -4.92 34.88
CA ARG A 3 10.55 -4.82 35.78
C ARG A 3 10.10 -3.38 36.04
N ARG A 4 10.97 -2.41 35.76
CA ARG A 4 10.72 -0.97 35.97
C ARG A 4 11.49 -0.13 34.96
N ILE A 5 10.87 0.96 34.51
CA ILE A 5 11.43 2.03 33.70
C ILE A 5 11.30 3.32 34.53
N GLU A 6 12.43 3.84 35.02
CA GLU A 6 12.46 5.08 35.84
C GLU A 6 12.17 6.33 35.02
N GLY A 7 12.43 6.27 33.72
CA GLY A 7 12.11 7.33 32.76
C GLY A 7 10.72 7.15 32.14
N ARG A 8 10.64 7.38 30.82
CA ARG A 8 9.43 7.32 30.00
C ARG A 8 9.64 6.47 28.75
N VAL A 9 8.55 6.07 28.12
CA VAL A 9 8.55 5.47 26.78
C VAL A 9 8.52 6.61 25.75
N LEU A 10 9.46 6.60 24.82
CA LEU A 10 9.56 7.57 23.74
C LEU A 10 9.35 6.86 22.41
N GLY A 11 8.48 7.41 21.57
CA GLY A 11 8.31 6.98 20.19
C GLY A 11 9.25 7.76 19.27
N ASP A 12 9.97 7.03 18.41
CA ASP A 12 10.76 7.61 17.33
C ASP A 12 10.05 7.31 16.00
N ALA A 13 9.81 8.36 15.22
CA ALA A 13 9.21 8.27 13.88
C ALA A 13 10.10 8.89 12.79
N SER A 14 11.39 9.09 13.09
CA SER A 14 12.37 9.72 12.19
C SER A 14 12.67 8.92 10.92
N TRP A 15 12.17 7.69 10.81
CA TRP A 15 12.26 6.88 9.60
C TRP A 15 11.54 7.51 8.40
N PHE A 16 10.45 8.26 8.66
CA PHE A 16 9.72 9.03 7.66
C PHE A 16 9.87 10.54 7.90
N ASP A 17 9.50 11.33 6.89
CA ASP A 17 9.34 12.77 7.04
C ASP A 17 8.28 13.13 8.11
N LYS A 18 8.16 14.42 8.41
CA LYS A 18 7.20 14.95 9.40
C LYS A 18 5.81 15.21 8.81
N LEU A 19 5.57 14.94 7.53
CA LEU A 19 4.30 15.21 6.87
C LEU A 19 3.28 14.15 7.26
N LYS A 20 2.22 14.60 7.94
CA LYS A 20 1.11 13.76 8.39
C LYS A 20 0.03 13.58 7.33
N THR A 21 0.14 14.28 6.22
CA THR A 21 -0.80 14.27 5.09
C THR A 21 0.00 14.49 3.82
N VAL A 22 -0.56 14.12 2.67
CA VAL A 22 0.05 14.46 1.38
C VAL A 22 -0.42 15.87 0.97
N PRO A 23 0.49 16.80 0.60
CA PRO A 23 0.12 18.18 0.27
C PRO A 23 -0.89 18.33 -0.89
N THR A 24 -1.00 17.32 -1.75
CA THR A 24 -1.88 17.32 -2.92
C THR A 24 -3.30 16.86 -2.61
N TRP A 25 -3.57 16.45 -1.36
CA TRP A 25 -4.92 16.11 -0.92
C TRP A 25 -5.79 17.36 -0.77
N LYS A 26 -7.01 17.27 -1.30
CA LYS A 26 -8.05 18.27 -1.03
C LYS A 26 -8.39 18.28 0.47
N PRO A 27 -8.71 19.44 1.07
CA PRO A 27 -9.18 19.50 2.45
C PRO A 27 -10.32 18.51 2.71
N GLY A 28 -10.16 17.70 3.76
CA GLY A 28 -11.10 16.67 4.19
C GLY A 28 -10.62 15.25 3.88
N LEU A 29 -9.91 15.04 2.77
CA LEU A 29 -9.46 13.70 2.35
C LEU A 29 -8.45 13.07 3.33
N GLN A 30 -7.75 13.87 4.13
CA GLN A 30 -6.90 13.36 5.20
C GLN A 30 -7.66 12.51 6.24
N LEU A 31 -8.99 12.68 6.36
CA LEU A 31 -9.83 11.90 7.27
C LEU A 31 -10.07 10.46 6.77
N GLU A 32 -10.06 10.27 5.44
CA GLU A 32 -10.17 8.96 4.76
C GLU A 32 -8.90 8.11 4.92
N CYS A 33 -7.82 8.68 5.46
CA CYS A 33 -6.55 7.99 5.65
C CYS A 33 -6.13 8.01 7.12
N GLY A 34 -5.69 9.15 7.62
CA GLY A 34 -5.14 9.31 8.95
C GLY A 34 -3.78 10.01 8.94
N PRO A 35 -3.32 10.47 10.11
CA PRO A 35 -2.02 11.13 10.21
C PRO A 35 -0.90 10.14 9.89
N LEU A 36 -0.17 10.40 8.81
CA LEU A 36 0.97 9.60 8.38
C LEU A 36 2.12 9.71 9.38
N SER A 37 2.72 8.58 9.76
CA SER A 37 3.90 8.52 10.64
C SER A 37 4.54 7.14 10.58
N ALA A 38 5.87 7.08 10.63
CA ALA A 38 6.60 5.81 10.68
C ALA A 38 6.31 4.98 11.94
N LEU A 39 5.82 5.63 13.00
CA LEU A 39 5.36 4.96 14.22
C LEU A 39 3.96 5.44 14.56
N SER A 40 3.00 4.56 14.32
CA SER A 40 1.60 4.75 14.68
C SER A 40 1.07 3.48 15.32
N GLY A 41 0.17 3.62 16.29
CA GLY A 41 -0.63 2.51 16.80
C GLY A 41 -2.03 2.62 16.23
N ASN A 42 -2.59 1.49 15.79
CA ASN A 42 -3.96 1.41 15.27
C ASN A 42 -4.26 2.45 14.17
N GLN A 43 -3.32 2.68 13.24
CA GLN A 43 -3.40 3.73 12.21
C GLN A 43 -3.68 5.16 12.74
N GLY A 44 -3.36 5.42 14.01
CA GLY A 44 -3.67 6.67 14.67
C GLY A 44 -5.14 6.81 15.11
N LEU A 45 -5.89 5.73 15.24
CA LEU A 45 -7.25 5.73 15.79
C LEU A 45 -7.26 5.48 17.30
N ASP A 46 -7.93 6.37 18.03
CA ASP A 46 -8.24 6.25 19.45
C ASP A 46 -9.75 6.37 19.66
N ASN A 47 -10.41 5.27 20.06
CA ASN A 47 -11.87 5.21 20.22
C ASN A 47 -12.64 5.74 18.99
N GLY A 48 -12.21 5.33 17.80
CA GLY A 48 -12.82 5.74 16.52
C GLY A 48 -12.37 7.11 16.00
N ASN A 49 -11.60 7.89 16.78
CA ASN A 49 -11.16 9.23 16.38
C ASN A 49 -9.69 9.25 15.97
N ARG A 50 -9.35 10.00 14.91
CA ARG A 50 -7.95 10.21 14.51
C ARG A 50 -7.24 11.11 15.51
N VAL A 51 -6.07 10.70 15.97
CA VAL A 51 -5.24 11.49 16.90
C VAL A 51 -4.39 12.52 16.17
N ALA A 52 -4.13 13.68 16.77
CA ALA A 52 -3.23 14.67 16.16
C ALA A 52 -1.74 14.26 16.18
N ALA A 53 -1.35 13.40 17.12
CA ALA A 53 0.05 13.00 17.37
C ALA A 53 0.19 11.46 17.37
N PRO A 54 0.26 10.80 16.19
CA PRO A 54 0.28 9.34 16.09
C PRO A 54 1.46 8.68 16.82
N THR A 55 2.65 9.30 16.78
CA THR A 55 3.85 8.79 17.45
C THR A 55 3.73 8.81 18.97
N THR A 56 3.26 9.92 19.54
CA THR A 56 3.00 10.01 20.99
C THR A 56 1.90 9.03 21.40
N HIS A 57 0.87 8.87 20.58
CA HIS A 57 -0.19 7.89 20.80
C HIS A 57 0.35 6.45 20.80
N ALA A 58 1.24 6.09 19.87
CA ALA A 58 1.91 4.79 19.85
C ALA A 58 2.74 4.56 21.13
N ALA A 59 3.51 5.56 21.56
CA ALA A 59 4.26 5.50 22.83
C ALA A 59 3.34 5.34 24.05
N ARG A 60 2.15 5.96 24.03
CA ARG A 60 1.11 5.81 25.05
C ARG A 60 0.56 4.37 25.08
N LEU A 61 0.23 3.80 23.92
CA LEU A 61 -0.24 2.41 23.82
C LEU A 61 0.82 1.42 24.32
N MET A 62 2.09 1.62 23.96
CA MET A 62 3.20 0.80 24.47
C MET A 62 3.36 0.94 25.99
N THR A 63 3.25 2.17 26.53
CA THR A 63 3.27 2.40 27.98
C THR A 63 2.15 1.65 28.69
N GLN A 64 0.94 1.65 28.13
CA GLN A 64 -0.20 0.91 28.67
C GLN A 64 0.03 -0.61 28.62
N ALA A 65 0.56 -1.13 27.52
CA ALA A 65 0.89 -2.55 27.37
C ALA A 65 1.95 -3.00 28.38
N LEU A 66 3.02 -2.22 28.58
CA LEU A 66 4.06 -2.48 29.59
C LEU A 66 3.49 -2.52 31.01
N ARG A 67 2.64 -1.55 31.37
CA ARG A 67 1.98 -1.50 32.68
C ARG A 67 1.06 -2.69 32.90
N LYS A 68 0.28 -3.07 31.88
CA LYS A 68 -0.57 -4.26 31.90
C LYS A 68 0.24 -5.55 32.09
N ALA A 69 1.46 -5.60 31.55
CA ALA A 69 2.40 -6.71 31.75
C ALA A 69 3.16 -6.66 33.10
N GLY A 70 2.80 -5.74 34.01
CA GLY A 70 3.43 -5.62 35.34
C GLY A 70 4.72 -4.80 35.37
N ILE A 71 5.13 -4.18 34.27
CA ILE A 71 6.31 -3.32 34.21
C ILE A 71 5.93 -1.89 34.62
N LYS A 72 6.54 -1.39 35.71
CA LYS A 72 6.29 -0.03 36.19
C LYS A 72 6.96 1.00 35.27
N VAL A 73 6.22 1.99 34.80
CA VAL A 73 6.74 3.11 33.98
C VAL A 73 6.40 4.43 34.65
N ARG A 74 7.41 5.21 35.05
CA ARG A 74 7.22 6.43 35.86
C ARG A 74 6.78 7.64 35.03
N GLY A 75 7.47 7.92 33.94
CA GLY A 75 7.25 9.12 33.14
C GLY A 75 6.11 8.99 32.13
N ALA A 76 5.58 10.13 31.69
CA ALA A 76 4.59 10.22 30.64
C ALA A 76 5.19 9.90 29.26
N PRO A 77 4.44 9.25 28.36
CA PRO A 77 4.91 8.94 27.00
C PRO A 77 5.23 10.23 26.22
N GLY A 78 6.15 10.13 25.27
CA GLY A 78 6.55 11.25 24.43
C GLY A 78 7.22 10.81 23.15
N THR A 79 7.97 11.73 22.52
CA THR A 79 8.72 11.48 21.28
C THR A 79 10.15 11.96 21.41
N ALA A 80 11.09 11.19 20.87
CA ALA A 80 12.49 11.57 20.71
C ALA A 80 13.15 10.66 19.69
N ALA A 81 14.22 11.15 19.05
CA ALA A 81 15.10 10.27 18.28
C ALA A 81 15.80 9.29 19.20
N VAL A 82 15.99 8.04 18.75
CA VAL A 82 16.74 7.02 19.48
C VAL A 82 18.22 7.40 19.50
N PRO A 83 18.87 7.56 20.67
CA PRO A 83 20.31 7.80 20.73
C PRO A 83 21.11 6.60 20.23
N GLU A 84 22.26 6.82 19.60
CA GLU A 84 23.17 5.76 19.13
C GLU A 84 23.67 4.85 20.26
N THR A 85 23.73 5.38 21.49
CA THR A 85 24.10 4.63 22.70
C THR A 85 23.01 3.68 23.22
N SER A 86 21.86 3.60 22.53
CA SER A 86 20.74 2.76 22.94
C SER A 86 21.06 1.28 22.78
N ARG A 87 20.68 0.49 23.79
CA ARG A 87 20.77 -0.97 23.73
C ARG A 87 19.53 -1.58 23.09
N PHE A 88 19.70 -2.40 22.07
CA PHE A 88 18.62 -3.19 21.49
C PHE A 88 18.04 -4.19 22.50
N VAL A 89 16.71 -4.20 22.65
CA VAL A 89 15.99 -5.09 23.59
C VAL A 89 15.11 -6.11 22.87
N GLY A 90 14.62 -5.78 21.67
CA GLY A 90 13.77 -6.69 20.90
C GLY A 90 13.19 -6.03 19.65
N ARG A 91 12.69 -6.86 18.75
CA ARG A 91 12.02 -6.47 17.50
C ARG A 91 10.76 -7.29 17.32
N GLN A 92 9.72 -6.63 16.82
CA GLN A 92 8.52 -7.28 16.33
C GLN A 92 8.45 -7.07 14.83
N TYR A 93 8.19 -8.14 14.09
CA TYR A 93 7.93 -8.08 12.66
C TYR A 93 6.43 -7.93 12.40
N SER A 94 6.10 -7.21 11.34
CA SER A 94 4.75 -7.21 10.76
C SER A 94 4.45 -8.56 10.09
N ALA A 95 3.22 -8.71 9.59
CA ALA A 95 2.93 -9.74 8.61
C ALA A 95 3.75 -9.51 7.32
N ARG A 96 4.00 -10.58 6.56
CA ARG A 96 4.69 -10.50 5.27
C ARG A 96 3.98 -9.51 4.32
N LEU A 97 4.73 -8.84 3.46
CA LEU A 97 4.22 -7.82 2.54
C LEU A 97 2.99 -8.28 1.74
N ARG A 98 2.95 -9.53 1.24
CA ARG A 98 1.78 -10.09 0.55
C ARG A 98 0.47 -10.02 1.36
N ALA A 99 0.54 -10.20 2.68
CA ALA A 99 -0.63 -10.12 3.55
C ALA A 99 -1.06 -8.66 3.77
N VAL A 100 -0.08 -7.77 3.89
CA VAL A 100 -0.28 -6.32 4.01
C VAL A 100 -0.94 -5.77 2.73
N VAL A 101 -0.40 -6.09 1.56
CA VAL A 101 -0.96 -5.70 0.25
C VAL A 101 -2.34 -6.31 0.03
N ARG A 102 -2.56 -7.56 0.47
CA ARG A 102 -3.90 -8.17 0.44
C ARG A 102 -4.91 -7.37 1.26
N HIS A 103 -4.57 -6.99 2.50
CA HIS A 103 -5.46 -6.16 3.31
C HIS A 103 -5.71 -4.80 2.64
N MET A 104 -4.64 -4.11 2.23
CA MET A 104 -4.71 -2.82 1.52
C MET A 104 -5.65 -2.88 0.31
N ASN A 105 -5.50 -3.88 -0.56
CA ASN A 105 -6.27 -3.97 -1.79
C ASN A 105 -7.74 -4.38 -1.56
N LYS A 106 -7.99 -5.32 -0.63
CA LYS A 106 -9.36 -5.79 -0.32
C LYS A 106 -10.19 -4.71 0.34
N GLU A 107 -9.63 -4.05 1.34
CA GLU A 107 -10.32 -3.03 2.14
C GLU A 107 -10.19 -1.63 1.51
N SER A 108 -9.35 -1.47 0.49
CA SER A 108 -9.02 -0.16 -0.07
C SER A 108 -8.44 0.80 0.97
N ASP A 109 -7.54 0.29 1.82
CA ASP A 109 -7.02 1.03 2.96
C ASP A 109 -5.95 2.04 2.55
N ASN A 110 -6.32 3.33 2.61
CA ASN A 110 -5.47 4.46 2.23
C ASN A 110 -4.22 4.58 3.13
N PHE A 111 -4.34 4.26 4.42
CA PHE A 111 -3.23 4.38 5.36
C PHE A 111 -2.12 3.39 5.00
N PHE A 112 -2.47 2.15 4.72
CA PHE A 112 -1.50 1.15 4.28
C PHE A 112 -0.83 1.52 2.95
N ALA A 113 -1.59 2.08 2.00
CA ALA A 113 -1.04 2.53 0.72
C ALA A 113 0.03 3.62 0.90
N GLU A 114 -0.26 4.66 1.69
CA GLU A 114 0.70 5.74 1.95
C GLU A 114 1.91 5.29 2.77
N MET A 115 1.72 4.38 3.73
CA MET A 115 2.83 3.82 4.52
C MET A 115 3.77 2.96 3.66
N ILE A 116 3.21 2.18 2.72
CA ILE A 116 4.02 1.40 1.77
C ILE A 116 4.80 2.35 0.87
N VAL A 117 4.17 3.38 0.31
CA VAL A 117 4.85 4.34 -0.58
C VAL A 117 5.98 5.06 0.15
N LYS A 118 5.76 5.59 1.37
CA LYS A 118 6.85 6.17 2.18
C LYS A 118 7.95 5.16 2.49
N GLY A 119 7.58 3.89 2.70
CA GLY A 119 8.51 2.77 2.87
C GLY A 119 9.38 2.55 1.63
N LEU A 120 8.79 2.53 0.44
CA LEU A 120 9.53 2.45 -0.83
C LEU A 120 10.51 3.61 -0.98
N GLY A 121 10.06 4.84 -0.65
CA GLY A 121 10.93 6.01 -0.65
C GLY A 121 12.17 5.81 0.22
N LYS A 122 11.95 5.30 1.43
CA LYS A 122 13.04 5.07 2.38
C LYS A 122 13.96 3.93 1.95
N ASP A 123 13.41 2.82 1.48
CA ASP A 123 14.20 1.63 1.15
C ASP A 123 14.98 1.79 -0.17
N LEU A 124 14.45 2.56 -1.14
CA LEU A 124 15.05 2.70 -2.47
C LEU A 124 15.86 3.99 -2.65
N TYR A 125 15.52 5.05 -1.91
CA TYR A 125 16.12 6.37 -2.08
C TYR A 125 16.62 7.00 -0.77
N ASP A 126 16.64 6.23 0.34
CA ASP A 126 16.99 6.70 1.69
C ASP A 126 16.10 7.84 2.25
N GLU A 127 14.98 8.14 1.57
CA GLU A 127 14.08 9.24 1.91
C GLU A 127 12.65 8.75 2.18
N GLY A 128 12.23 8.73 3.44
CA GLY A 128 10.91 8.29 3.86
C GLY A 128 9.77 9.28 3.58
N SER A 129 9.61 9.68 2.32
CA SER A 129 8.62 10.66 1.87
C SER A 129 7.70 10.08 0.80
N THR A 130 6.49 10.65 0.67
CA THR A 130 5.57 10.27 -0.42
C THR A 130 6.16 10.66 -1.78
N ALA A 131 6.91 11.77 -1.85
CA ALA A 131 7.53 12.23 -3.08
C ALA A 131 8.58 11.22 -3.59
N ALA A 132 9.48 10.77 -2.72
CA ALA A 132 10.47 9.75 -3.04
C ALA A 132 9.80 8.40 -3.36
N GLY A 133 8.82 7.98 -2.56
CA GLY A 133 8.09 6.74 -2.78
C GLY A 133 7.38 6.67 -4.13
N THR A 134 6.70 7.75 -4.51
CA THR A 134 6.01 7.81 -5.82
C THR A 134 6.95 7.84 -7.00
N GLU A 135 8.25 8.08 -6.80
CA GLU A 135 9.24 7.91 -7.87
C GLU A 135 9.43 6.43 -8.23
N ALA A 136 9.38 5.53 -7.24
CA ALA A 136 9.41 4.09 -7.50
C ALA A 136 8.18 3.64 -8.29
N ASP A 137 7.00 4.19 -7.97
CA ASP A 137 5.77 3.91 -8.72
C ASP A 137 5.87 4.44 -10.17
N ARG A 138 6.40 5.65 -10.36
CA ARG A 138 6.64 6.23 -11.69
C ARG A 138 7.66 5.41 -12.49
N GLU A 139 8.73 4.93 -11.85
CA GLU A 139 9.70 4.04 -12.49
C GLU A 139 9.05 2.73 -12.93
N ALA A 140 8.21 2.12 -12.09
CA ALA A 140 7.44 0.93 -12.47
C ALA A 140 6.51 1.18 -13.67
N LEU A 141 5.87 2.35 -13.74
CA LEU A 141 5.08 2.75 -14.91
C LEU A 141 5.94 2.95 -16.16
N ARG A 142 7.14 3.52 -16.05
CA ARG A 142 8.07 3.70 -17.18
C ARG A 142 8.55 2.37 -17.73
N LEU A 143 8.88 1.41 -16.86
CA LEU A 143 9.34 0.08 -17.25
C LEU A 143 8.33 -0.67 -18.12
N VAL A 144 7.03 -0.44 -17.90
CA VAL A 144 5.96 -1.03 -18.74
C VAL A 144 5.48 -0.09 -19.84
N GLY A 145 6.10 1.09 -19.99
CA GLY A 145 5.73 2.14 -20.95
C GLY A 145 4.43 2.89 -20.63
N ALA A 146 3.82 2.69 -19.46
CA ALA A 146 2.58 3.35 -19.08
C ALA A 146 2.73 4.87 -18.83
N ASP A 147 3.91 5.33 -18.42
CA ASP A 147 4.21 6.77 -18.24
C ASP A 147 4.02 7.56 -19.55
N ALA A 148 4.59 7.05 -20.64
CA ALA A 148 4.44 7.61 -21.99
C ALA A 148 2.97 7.67 -22.48
N ARG A 149 2.03 7.06 -21.73
CA ARG A 149 0.58 7.08 -21.97
C ARG A 149 -0.15 8.07 -21.05
N GLY A 150 0.56 9.05 -20.49
CA GLY A 150 -0.01 10.13 -19.67
C GLY A 150 -0.33 9.74 -18.23
N CYS A 151 0.31 8.69 -17.70
CA CYS A 151 0.13 8.28 -16.31
C CYS A 151 1.00 9.12 -15.37
N VAL A 152 0.38 9.76 -14.38
CA VAL A 152 1.02 10.56 -13.32
C VAL A 152 0.52 10.06 -11.96
N ILE A 153 1.45 9.69 -11.08
CA ILE A 153 1.17 9.30 -9.70
C ILE A 153 1.68 10.41 -8.77
N GLN A 154 0.91 10.78 -7.75
CA GLN A 154 1.25 11.80 -6.75
C GLN A 154 1.13 11.31 -5.31
N ASP A 155 0.42 10.21 -5.09
CA ASP A 155 0.31 9.53 -3.81
C ASP A 155 0.07 8.01 -4.01
N GLY A 156 0.10 7.24 -2.93
CA GLY A 156 -0.09 5.78 -2.99
C GLY A 156 -1.56 5.36 -2.94
N SER A 157 -2.39 6.14 -2.25
CA SER A 157 -3.79 5.81 -1.96
C SER A 157 -4.75 6.13 -3.11
N GLY A 158 -4.39 7.06 -3.99
CA GLY A 158 -5.29 7.57 -5.02
C GLY A 158 -6.16 8.74 -4.55
N LEU A 159 -5.98 9.24 -3.32
CA LEU A 159 -6.74 10.37 -2.77
C LEU A 159 -6.36 11.69 -3.46
N SER A 160 -5.15 11.82 -3.98
CA SER A 160 -4.74 13.01 -4.73
C SER A 160 -5.53 13.14 -6.03
N TYR A 161 -6.21 14.28 -6.17
CA TYR A 161 -6.89 14.67 -7.42
C TYR A 161 -5.88 15.02 -8.52
N GLY A 162 -4.59 15.03 -8.24
CA GLY A 162 -3.53 15.18 -9.23
C GLY A 162 -3.08 13.87 -9.87
N ASN A 163 -3.50 12.70 -9.34
CA ASN A 163 -3.27 11.42 -10.01
C ASN A 163 -3.97 11.39 -11.38
N ARG A 164 -3.26 10.94 -12.41
CA ARG A 164 -3.79 10.71 -13.76
C ARG A 164 -3.37 9.32 -14.20
N LEU A 165 -4.33 8.51 -14.62
CA LEU A 165 -4.05 7.20 -15.20
C LEU A 165 -4.93 7.06 -16.44
N THR A 166 -4.48 6.29 -17.42
CA THR A 166 -5.26 5.96 -18.61
C THR A 166 -5.72 4.51 -18.56
N ALA A 167 -6.87 4.23 -19.18
CA ALA A 167 -7.38 2.85 -19.29
C ALA A 167 -6.35 1.94 -19.98
N GLU A 168 -5.70 2.46 -21.04
CA GLU A 168 -4.63 1.75 -21.73
C GLU A 168 -3.40 1.53 -20.83
N GLY A 169 -2.93 2.57 -20.13
CA GLY A 169 -1.79 2.45 -19.21
C GLY A 169 -2.02 1.41 -18.11
N LEU A 170 -3.22 1.37 -17.53
CA LEU A 170 -3.61 0.37 -16.54
C LEU A 170 -3.75 -1.03 -17.14
N ALA A 171 -4.31 -1.17 -18.34
CA ALA A 171 -4.40 -2.46 -19.02
C ALA A 171 -3.00 -3.04 -19.34
N VAL A 172 -2.06 -2.18 -19.76
CA VAL A 172 -0.66 -2.55 -19.99
C VAL A 172 0.02 -2.95 -18.68
N LEU A 173 -0.17 -2.20 -17.60
CA LEU A 173 0.37 -2.53 -16.28
C LEU A 173 -0.14 -3.89 -15.78
N LEU A 174 -1.44 -4.16 -15.91
CA LEU A 174 -2.03 -5.44 -15.55
C LEU A 174 -1.51 -6.57 -16.47
N GLY A 175 -1.37 -6.32 -17.76
CA GLY A 175 -0.75 -7.24 -18.71
C GLY A 175 0.69 -7.60 -18.31
N ALA A 176 1.50 -6.62 -17.91
CA ALA A 176 2.85 -6.82 -17.41
C ALA A 176 2.87 -7.60 -16.08
N MET A 177 1.98 -7.26 -15.15
CA MET A 177 1.87 -7.93 -13.85
C MET A 177 1.53 -9.42 -14.00
N ARG A 178 0.75 -9.78 -15.02
CA ARG A 178 0.45 -11.19 -15.34
C ARG A 178 1.69 -12.02 -15.71
N GLN A 179 2.76 -11.39 -16.16
CA GLN A 179 4.01 -12.04 -16.56
C GLN A 179 5.04 -12.15 -15.43
N ARG A 180 4.75 -11.65 -14.23
CA ARG A 180 5.68 -11.70 -13.09
C ARG A 180 5.46 -12.95 -12.23
N ASP A 181 6.53 -13.39 -11.57
CA ASP A 181 6.51 -14.54 -10.65
C ASP A 181 5.60 -14.31 -9.42
N ASP A 182 5.42 -13.06 -9.01
CA ASP A 182 4.56 -12.65 -7.90
C ASP A 182 3.11 -12.34 -8.33
N PHE A 183 2.72 -12.69 -9.56
CA PHE A 183 1.34 -12.53 -10.04
C PHE A 183 0.31 -13.19 -9.13
N ALA A 184 0.57 -14.40 -8.61
CA ALA A 184 -0.38 -15.11 -7.78
C ALA A 184 -0.69 -14.36 -6.46
N ASP A 185 0.33 -13.73 -5.85
CA ASP A 185 0.18 -12.91 -4.65
C ASP A 185 -0.62 -11.64 -4.96
N PHE A 186 -0.31 -10.96 -6.07
CA PHE A 186 -1.08 -9.78 -6.53
C PHE A 186 -2.54 -10.13 -6.88
N TYR A 187 -2.77 -11.15 -7.70
CA TYR A 187 -4.10 -11.61 -8.11
C TYR A 187 -4.94 -12.08 -6.92
N GLY A 188 -4.30 -12.67 -5.90
CA GLY A 188 -4.92 -13.02 -4.62
C GLY A 188 -5.28 -11.82 -3.74
N SER A 189 -4.63 -10.67 -3.96
CA SER A 189 -4.87 -9.44 -3.20
C SER A 189 -6.13 -8.67 -3.67
N LEU A 190 -6.52 -8.79 -4.94
CA LEU A 190 -7.66 -8.08 -5.53
C LEU A 190 -9.00 -8.60 -5.02
N ALA A 191 -9.97 -7.72 -4.77
CA ALA A 191 -11.33 -8.07 -4.33
C ALA A 191 -12.02 -8.98 -5.36
N VAL A 192 -12.77 -9.98 -4.88
CA VAL A 192 -13.47 -10.95 -5.72
C VAL A 192 -14.96 -10.61 -5.76
N ALA A 193 -15.47 -10.44 -6.98
CA ALA A 193 -16.87 -10.15 -7.24
C ALA A 193 -17.81 -11.11 -6.52
N GLY A 194 -18.76 -10.56 -5.76
CA GLY A 194 -19.78 -11.31 -5.04
C GLY A 194 -19.28 -12.05 -3.79
N ARG A 195 -18.01 -11.88 -3.41
CA ARG A 195 -17.38 -12.67 -2.33
C ARG A 195 -16.71 -11.86 -1.23
N ASP A 196 -15.81 -10.94 -1.56
CA ASP A 196 -15.00 -10.25 -0.53
C ASP A 196 -14.59 -8.83 -0.91
N GLY A 197 -14.03 -8.11 0.08
CA GLY A 197 -13.55 -6.74 -0.05
C GLY A 197 -14.60 -5.79 -0.61
N SER A 198 -14.16 -4.79 -1.35
CA SER A 198 -15.04 -3.79 -1.97
C SER A 198 -15.98 -4.31 -3.07
N LEU A 199 -15.88 -5.59 -3.45
CA LEU A 199 -16.77 -6.22 -4.43
C LEU A 199 -17.72 -7.26 -3.82
N HIS A 200 -17.75 -7.43 -2.50
CA HIS A 200 -18.50 -8.49 -1.84
C HIS A 200 -19.99 -8.51 -2.21
N ASP A 201 -20.62 -7.34 -2.36
CA ASP A 201 -22.03 -7.18 -2.74
C ASP A 201 -22.25 -6.97 -4.25
N ARG A 202 -21.19 -6.83 -5.05
CA ARG A 202 -21.26 -6.52 -6.48
C ARG A 202 -21.33 -7.78 -7.34
N MET A 203 -22.09 -7.71 -8.44
CA MET A 203 -22.17 -8.77 -9.47
C MET A 203 -22.61 -10.17 -8.98
N ARG A 204 -23.24 -10.30 -7.81
CA ARG A 204 -23.78 -11.59 -7.33
C ARG A 204 -24.82 -12.17 -8.30
N GLY A 205 -24.82 -13.50 -8.43
CA GLY A 205 -25.76 -14.20 -9.34
C GLY A 205 -25.49 -13.97 -10.83
N THR A 206 -24.31 -13.45 -11.19
CA THR A 206 -23.90 -13.23 -12.59
C THR A 206 -22.66 -14.07 -12.93
N ALA A 207 -22.29 -14.11 -14.23
CA ALA A 207 -21.08 -14.80 -14.70
C ALA A 207 -19.76 -14.22 -14.14
N ALA A 208 -19.79 -13.01 -13.58
CA ALA A 208 -18.62 -12.40 -12.95
C ALA A 208 -18.46 -12.81 -11.47
N ALA A 209 -19.51 -13.33 -10.80
CA ALA A 209 -19.44 -13.72 -9.39
C ALA A 209 -18.41 -14.85 -9.18
N GLY A 210 -17.50 -14.68 -8.22
CA GLY A 210 -16.41 -15.63 -7.97
C GLY A 210 -15.32 -15.69 -9.05
N ASN A 211 -15.52 -15.00 -10.18
CA ASN A 211 -14.65 -15.00 -11.35
C ASN A 211 -13.85 -13.69 -11.43
N ALA A 212 -14.53 -12.54 -11.50
CA ALA A 212 -13.87 -11.25 -11.64
C ALA A 212 -13.12 -10.87 -10.36
N ARG A 213 -11.87 -10.44 -10.53
CA ARG A 213 -11.02 -9.90 -9.47
C ARG A 213 -10.53 -8.52 -9.84
N ALA A 214 -10.87 -7.52 -9.02
CA ALA A 214 -10.55 -6.14 -9.36
C ALA A 214 -10.34 -5.25 -8.14
N LYS A 215 -9.70 -4.11 -8.39
CA LYS A 215 -9.59 -3.01 -7.45
C LYS A 215 -10.62 -1.94 -7.83
N THR A 216 -11.35 -1.47 -6.83
CA THR A 216 -12.27 -0.33 -6.95
C THR A 216 -11.56 0.98 -6.66
N GLY A 217 -12.04 2.08 -7.25
CA GLY A 217 -11.70 3.45 -6.87
C GLY A 217 -12.95 4.32 -6.90
N THR A 218 -13.16 5.16 -5.89
CA THR A 218 -14.31 6.07 -5.83
C THR A 218 -13.91 7.35 -5.11
N LEU A 219 -14.13 8.47 -5.78
CA LEU A 219 -14.06 9.84 -5.27
C LEU A 219 -15.26 10.61 -5.83
N ASP A 220 -15.51 11.83 -5.33
CA ASP A 220 -16.62 12.67 -5.83
C ASP A 220 -16.59 12.86 -7.36
N ILE A 221 -15.39 12.88 -7.95
CA ILE A 221 -15.15 13.18 -9.36
C ILE A 221 -14.89 11.93 -10.23
N ALA A 222 -14.78 10.74 -9.61
CA ALA A 222 -14.31 9.55 -10.31
C ALA A 222 -14.88 8.24 -9.74
N SER A 223 -15.23 7.30 -10.62
CA SER A 223 -15.49 5.91 -10.26
C SER A 223 -14.76 4.98 -11.22
N CYS A 224 -13.93 4.11 -10.66
CA CYS A 224 -13.04 3.24 -11.43
C CYS A 224 -13.15 1.78 -10.99
N LEU A 225 -12.95 0.87 -11.93
CA LEU A 225 -12.82 -0.56 -11.69
C LEU A 225 -11.81 -1.16 -12.68
N SER A 226 -10.74 -1.76 -12.15
CA SER A 226 -9.69 -2.36 -12.98
C SER A 226 -9.22 -3.67 -12.38
N GLY A 227 -8.93 -4.66 -13.23
CA GLY A 227 -8.51 -5.99 -12.79
C GLY A 227 -8.59 -7.02 -13.89
N TYR A 228 -9.00 -8.23 -13.53
CA TYR A 228 -9.14 -9.34 -14.46
C TYR A 228 -10.47 -10.06 -14.34
N VAL A 229 -10.89 -10.68 -15.44
CA VAL A 229 -12.05 -11.57 -15.49
C VAL A 229 -11.78 -12.66 -16.53
N THR A 230 -12.21 -13.89 -16.24
CA THR A 230 -12.12 -15.00 -17.20
C THR A 230 -13.37 -14.99 -18.08
N SER A 231 -13.18 -15.00 -19.40
CA SER A 231 -14.26 -15.05 -20.39
C SER A 231 -14.94 -16.43 -20.45
N ALA A 232 -16.01 -16.56 -21.24
CA ALA A 232 -16.75 -17.82 -21.38
C ALA A 232 -15.96 -18.92 -22.10
N ASN A 233 -14.87 -18.55 -22.79
CA ASN A 233 -13.94 -19.45 -23.47
C ASN A 233 -12.53 -19.40 -22.86
N ASP A 234 -12.46 -19.26 -21.53
CA ASP A 234 -11.26 -19.41 -20.70
C ASP A 234 -10.10 -18.42 -20.95
N HIS A 235 -10.37 -17.30 -21.61
CA HIS A 235 -9.39 -16.23 -21.73
C HIS A 235 -9.39 -15.37 -20.47
N LEU A 236 -8.24 -15.22 -19.82
CA LEU A 236 -8.07 -14.25 -18.75
C LEU A 236 -7.89 -12.85 -19.35
N VAL A 237 -8.88 -11.99 -19.15
CA VAL A 237 -8.94 -10.64 -19.71
C VAL A 237 -8.53 -9.64 -18.64
N ALA A 238 -7.49 -8.84 -18.90
CA ALA A 238 -7.22 -7.63 -18.13
C ALA A 238 -8.13 -6.50 -18.61
N PHE A 239 -8.71 -5.73 -17.68
CA PHE A 239 -9.59 -4.61 -18.01
C PHE A 239 -9.33 -3.41 -17.11
N ALA A 240 -9.63 -2.22 -17.62
CA ALA A 240 -9.61 -0.98 -16.88
C ALA A 240 -10.78 -0.09 -17.31
N ILE A 241 -11.63 0.31 -16.36
CA ILE A 241 -12.79 1.16 -16.58
C ILE A 241 -12.63 2.39 -15.71
N LEU A 242 -12.44 3.56 -16.33
CA LEU A 242 -12.25 4.84 -15.65
C LEU A 242 -13.38 5.78 -16.06
N MET A 243 -14.23 6.19 -15.11
CA MET A 243 -15.33 7.12 -15.36
C MET A 243 -15.12 8.38 -14.53
N ASN A 244 -14.81 9.50 -15.19
CA ASN A 244 -14.57 10.80 -14.56
C ASN A 244 -15.70 11.79 -14.89
N GLY A 245 -15.96 12.73 -13.99
CA GLY A 245 -16.97 13.78 -14.15
C GLY A 245 -16.88 14.84 -13.05
N GLY A 246 -17.77 15.85 -13.08
CA GLY A 246 -17.81 16.89 -12.03
C GLY A 246 -18.29 16.34 -10.68
N SER A 247 -19.47 15.72 -10.68
CA SER A 247 -19.97 14.89 -9.58
C SER A 247 -20.47 13.58 -10.17
N ILE A 248 -19.86 12.48 -9.76
CA ILE A 248 -20.19 11.15 -10.27
C ILE A 248 -21.41 10.60 -9.52
N ASP A 249 -22.42 10.18 -10.28
CA ASP A 249 -23.46 9.29 -9.76
C ASP A 249 -22.84 7.89 -9.56
N TRP A 250 -22.38 7.66 -8.33
CA TRP A 250 -21.72 6.40 -7.94
C TRP A 250 -22.59 5.18 -8.24
N TRP A 251 -23.90 5.26 -8.06
CA TRP A 251 -24.81 4.14 -8.30
C TRP A 251 -24.89 3.78 -9.79
N ARG A 252 -25.04 4.79 -10.66
CA ARG A 252 -25.07 4.56 -12.11
C ARG A 252 -23.74 4.06 -12.64
N THR A 253 -22.64 4.65 -12.20
CA THR A 253 -21.29 4.29 -12.67
C THR A 253 -20.88 2.90 -12.21
N THR A 254 -21.10 2.53 -10.95
CA THR A 254 -20.82 1.16 -10.47
C THR A 254 -21.67 0.11 -11.16
N ARG A 255 -22.96 0.37 -11.41
CA ARG A 255 -23.82 -0.53 -12.21
C ARG A 255 -23.35 -0.65 -13.66
N ALA A 256 -22.87 0.43 -14.26
CA ALA A 256 -22.33 0.39 -15.62
C ALA A 256 -21.03 -0.44 -15.67
N GLN A 257 -20.11 -0.23 -14.72
CA GLN A 257 -18.90 -1.04 -14.56
C GLN A 257 -19.26 -2.53 -14.41
N ASP A 258 -20.21 -2.87 -13.52
CA ASP A 258 -20.65 -4.24 -13.29
C ASP A 258 -21.19 -4.88 -14.58
N LYS A 259 -22.03 -4.17 -15.33
CA LYS A 259 -22.54 -4.65 -16.63
C LYS A 259 -21.44 -4.93 -17.64
N ILE A 260 -20.42 -4.07 -17.71
CA ILE A 260 -19.27 -4.26 -18.61
C ILE A 260 -18.49 -5.52 -18.19
N VAL A 261 -18.17 -5.68 -16.91
CA VAL A 261 -17.43 -6.85 -16.42
C VAL A 261 -18.22 -8.15 -16.62
N VAL A 262 -19.54 -8.12 -16.39
CA VAL A 262 -20.42 -9.27 -16.67
C VAL A 262 -20.47 -9.59 -18.16
N ALA A 263 -20.47 -8.58 -19.04
CA ALA A 263 -20.41 -8.80 -20.47
C ALA A 263 -19.07 -9.45 -20.89
N LEU A 264 -17.95 -8.99 -20.33
CA LEU A 264 -16.63 -9.60 -20.56
C LEU A 264 -16.59 -11.06 -20.08
N ALA A 265 -17.16 -11.37 -18.91
CA ALA A 265 -17.26 -12.73 -18.38
C ALA A 265 -18.08 -13.67 -19.28
N LYS A 266 -19.08 -13.14 -19.99
CA LYS A 266 -19.93 -13.90 -20.92
C LYS A 266 -19.40 -13.94 -22.35
N ALA A 267 -18.39 -13.14 -22.66
CA ALA A 267 -17.88 -13.02 -24.01
C ALA A 267 -17.18 -14.33 -24.43
N SER A 268 -17.38 -14.73 -25.68
CA SER A 268 -16.49 -15.66 -26.37
C SER A 268 -15.53 -14.83 -27.20
N LEU A 269 -14.29 -14.68 -26.74
CA LEU A 269 -13.32 -13.80 -27.38
C LEU A 269 -12.57 -14.56 -28.48
N PRO A 270 -12.29 -13.93 -29.64
CA PRO A 270 -11.42 -14.57 -30.64
C PRO A 270 -10.07 -14.91 -30.01
N GLY A 271 -9.42 -15.98 -30.49
CA GLY A 271 -8.04 -16.32 -30.10
C GLY A 271 -7.16 -15.08 -30.22
N ALA A 272 -6.58 -14.64 -29.11
CA ALA A 272 -6.08 -13.27 -29.00
C ALA A 272 -4.88 -13.00 -29.93
N PRO A 273 -4.80 -11.82 -30.58
CA PRO A 273 -3.49 -11.21 -30.77
C PRO A 273 -2.95 -10.90 -29.37
N VAL A 274 -1.86 -11.55 -29.01
CA VAL A 274 -1.07 -11.23 -27.82
C VAL A 274 -0.77 -9.74 -27.88
N LEU A 275 -1.13 -8.95 -26.85
CA LEU A 275 -0.62 -7.58 -26.71
C LEU A 275 0.89 -7.64 -26.97
N ALA A 276 1.36 -6.94 -28.01
CA ALA A 276 2.75 -7.01 -28.47
C ALA A 276 3.67 -7.00 -27.24
N ALA A 277 4.53 -8.02 -27.16
CA ALA A 277 5.28 -8.43 -25.96
C ALA A 277 5.47 -7.28 -24.97
N THR A 278 4.63 -7.25 -23.92
CA THR A 278 4.79 -6.27 -22.85
C THR A 278 6.17 -6.51 -22.23
N PRO A 279 7.00 -5.47 -22.01
CA PRO A 279 8.30 -5.66 -21.39
C PRO A 279 8.12 -6.47 -20.10
N VAL A 280 8.84 -7.58 -19.99
CA VAL A 280 8.84 -8.37 -18.77
C VAL A 280 9.50 -7.51 -17.70
N LEU A 281 8.77 -7.19 -16.63
CA LEU A 281 9.34 -6.69 -15.40
C LEU A 281 10.21 -7.80 -14.81
N ARG A 282 11.46 -7.91 -15.29
CA ARG A 282 12.46 -8.71 -14.59
C ARG A 282 12.69 -8.02 -13.25
N GLN A 283 12.86 -8.81 -12.18
CA GLN A 283 13.39 -8.27 -10.94
C GLN A 283 14.74 -7.65 -11.28
N HIS A 284 14.80 -6.32 -11.40
CA HIS A 284 16.04 -5.64 -11.17
C HIS A 284 16.32 -5.88 -9.69
N SER A 285 17.40 -6.59 -9.43
CA SER A 285 18.14 -6.43 -8.19
C SER A 285 18.41 -4.94 -8.08
N VAL A 286 17.51 -4.22 -7.40
CA VAL A 286 17.89 -3.06 -6.63
C VAL A 286 19.06 -3.59 -5.83
N SER A 287 20.26 -3.13 -6.15
CA SER A 287 21.44 -3.43 -5.36
C SER A 287 21.04 -3.07 -3.94
N ALA A 288 20.76 -4.07 -3.12
CA ALA A 288 20.69 -3.87 -1.70
C ALA A 288 22.05 -3.27 -1.40
N ALA A 289 22.10 -1.97 -1.12
CA ALA A 289 23.23 -1.43 -0.39
C ALA A 289 23.32 -2.36 0.83
N GLU A 290 24.42 -3.13 0.89
CA GLU A 290 24.70 -3.92 2.07
C GLU A 290 24.50 -2.99 3.27
N PRO A 291 23.84 -3.44 4.35
CA PRO A 291 23.79 -2.63 5.54
C PRO A 291 25.23 -2.36 5.95
N VAL A 292 25.67 -1.10 5.79
CA VAL A 292 26.92 -0.61 6.36
C VAL A 292 26.71 -0.53 7.87
N HIS A 293 26.66 -1.69 8.51
CA HIS A 293 27.02 -1.84 9.90
C HIS A 293 28.51 -2.17 9.94
N GLY A 294 29.31 -1.12 9.76
CA GLY A 294 30.71 -1.15 10.12
C GLY A 294 30.84 -1.28 11.64
N VAL A 295 30.83 -2.50 12.15
CA VAL A 295 31.46 -2.82 13.44
C VAL A 295 32.91 -3.19 13.14
N GLY A 296 33.71 -2.17 12.84
CA GLY A 296 35.15 -2.27 12.79
C GLY A 296 35.72 -2.06 14.19
N GLY A 297 35.81 -3.13 14.98
CA GLY A 297 36.48 -3.15 16.26
C GLY A 297 37.38 -4.37 16.34
N ALA A 298 38.62 -4.21 15.87
CA ALA A 298 39.65 -5.24 15.89
C ALA A 298 39.96 -5.68 17.33
N LEU A 299 39.88 -6.99 17.59
CA LEU A 299 40.51 -7.64 18.73
C LEU A 299 41.15 -8.97 18.29
N LYS A 300 42.47 -8.99 18.31
CA LYS A 300 43.36 -10.15 18.55
C LYS A 300 44.65 -9.61 19.19
N PRO A 301 45.46 -10.39 19.95
CA PRO A 301 45.51 -11.87 20.01
C PRO A 301 45.70 -12.51 21.43
N GLY A 302 45.63 -13.85 21.49
CA GLY A 302 46.21 -14.72 22.54
C GLY A 302 45.17 -15.36 23.47
N VAL A 303 45.20 -16.63 23.85
CA VAL A 303 46.23 -17.68 23.87
C VAL A 303 45.49 -19.04 23.91
N GLN A 304 46.06 -20.05 23.24
CA GLN A 304 45.68 -21.48 23.25
C GLN A 304 46.52 -22.25 24.31
N PRO A 305 46.25 -23.52 24.68
CA PRO A 305 45.81 -24.63 23.83
C PRO A 305 44.40 -25.14 24.09
#